data_AF-A0AA40L197-F1
#
_entry.id   AF-A0AA40L197-F1
#
_cell.length_a   1.000
_cell.length_b   1.000
_cell.length_c   1.000
_cell.angle_alpha   90.00
_cell.angle_beta   90.00
_cell.angle_gamma   90.00
#
_symmetry.space_group_name_H-M   'P 1'
#
loop_
_entity.id
_entity.type
_entity.pdbx_description
1 polymer ?
#
loop_
_entity_poly.entity_id
_entity_poly.type
_entity_poly.pdbx_seq_one_letter_code
_entity_poly.pdbx_strand_id
1 'polypeptide(L)'
;RAPALWKKLRLSRKKPLRLLPAASFCGLLRGFSVSREGFGVGPGAVAALREGCEAHLLALLEEWGLCALHAKRAAVRTADLSLVRCLRVRRG
;
A
#
# COMPACT_ATOMS: atom_id res chain seq x y z
N ARG A 1 19.83 -4.21 13.84
CA ARG A 1 18.96 -3.83 12.68
C ARG A 1 17.60 -3.22 13.10
N ALA A 2 16.93 -3.73 14.14
CA ALA A 2 15.63 -3.21 14.59
C ALA A 2 15.58 -1.70 14.96
N PRO A 3 16.57 -1.09 15.66
CA PRO A 3 16.45 0.29 16.17
C PRO A 3 16.28 1.36 15.09
N ALA A 4 16.95 1.19 13.95
CA ALA A 4 16.86 2.11 12.82
C ALA A 4 15.49 2.02 12.12
N LEU A 5 14.90 0.82 12.07
CA LEU A 5 13.59 0.58 11.47
C LEU A 5 12.48 1.21 12.32
N TRP A 6 12.55 1.09 13.65
CA TRP A 6 11.62 1.77 14.58
C TRP A 6 11.70 3.30 14.51
N LYS A 7 12.89 3.87 14.25
CA LYS A 7 13.03 5.31 14.01
C LYS A 7 12.33 5.70 12.70
N LYS A 8 12.53 4.94 11.61
CA LYS A 8 11.84 5.16 10.32
C LYS A 8 10.32 5.05 10.43
N LEU A 9 9.81 4.04 11.15
CA LEU A 9 8.37 3.87 11.38
C LEU A 9 7.77 5.05 12.15
N ARG A 10 8.44 5.49 13.23
CA ARG A 10 7.99 6.65 14.02
C ARG A 10 7.98 7.95 13.21
N LEU A 11 8.95 8.15 12.33
CA LEU A 11 8.99 9.30 11.42
C LEU A 11 7.88 9.23 10.38
N SER A 12 7.62 8.04 9.84
CA SER A 12 6.55 7.80 8.85
C SER A 12 5.16 7.99 9.43
N ARG A 13 4.97 7.78 10.74
CA ARG A 13 3.70 8.06 11.44
C ARG A 13 3.44 9.55 11.66
N LYS A 14 4.50 10.38 11.68
CA LYS A 14 4.40 11.84 11.90
C LYS A 14 4.27 12.64 10.60
N LYS A 15 4.75 12.10 9.48
CA LYS A 15 4.63 12.69 8.14
C LYS A 15 4.30 11.57 7.15
N PRO A 16 3.19 11.66 6.38
CA PRO A 16 2.91 10.67 5.35
C PRO A 16 4.01 10.77 4.29
N LEU A 17 4.88 9.76 4.26
CA LEU A 17 5.86 9.63 3.20
C LEU A 17 5.12 9.17 1.96
N ARG A 18 5.29 9.88 0.84
CA ARG A 18 4.84 9.35 -0.45
C ARG A 18 5.77 8.22 -0.83
N LEU A 19 5.32 6.98 -0.59
CA LEU A 19 6.13 5.78 -0.73
C LEU A 19 6.32 5.39 -2.21
N LEU A 20 5.38 5.76 -3.07
CA LEU A 20 5.42 5.46 -4.49
C LEU A 20 6.02 6.64 -5.27
N PRO A 21 7.10 6.42 -6.04
CA PRO A 21 7.64 7.41 -6.97
C PRO A 21 6.59 7.82 -8.00
N ALA A 22 6.38 9.13 -8.17
CA ALA A 22 5.35 9.66 -9.07
C ALA A 22 5.56 9.21 -10.52
N ALA A 23 6.82 9.14 -10.99
CA ALA A 23 7.15 8.72 -12.35
C ALA A 23 6.77 7.26 -12.63
N SER A 24 7.12 6.33 -11.73
CA SER A 24 6.80 4.90 -11.86
C SER A 24 5.29 4.66 -11.83
N PHE A 25 4.57 5.37 -10.96
CA PHE A 25 3.11 5.27 -10.88
C PHE A 25 2.42 5.83 -12.13
N CYS A 26 2.88 6.98 -12.64
CA CYS A 26 2.41 7.53 -13.93
C CYS A 26 2.62 6.54 -15.09
N GLY A 27 3.80 5.92 -15.19
CA GLY A 27 4.10 4.95 -16.25
C GLY A 27 3.19 3.73 -16.18
N LEU A 28 2.94 3.23 -14.97
CA LEU A 28 2.02 2.11 -14.72
C LEU A 28 0.58 2.45 -15.12
N LEU A 29 0.06 3.62 -14.73
CA LEU A 29 -1.28 4.07 -15.13
C LEU A 29 -1.41 4.21 -16.65
N ARG A 30 -0.37 4.72 -17.33
CA ARG A 30 -0.35 4.81 -18.79
C ARG A 30 -0.46 3.44 -19.45
N GLY A 31 0.20 2.41 -18.89
CA GLY A 31 0.11 1.03 -19.34
C GLY A 31 -1.30 0.43 -19.20
N PHE A 32 -2.04 0.80 -18.14
CA PHE A 32 -3.44 0.39 -17.96
C PHE A 32 -4.42 1.15 -18.85
N SER A 33 -4.16 2.43 -19.14
CA SER A 33 -5.05 3.27 -19.97
C SER A 33 -5.02 2.92 -21.45
N VAL A 34 -4.05 2.12 -21.93
CA VAL A 34 -3.98 1.69 -23.33
C VAL A 34 -5.23 0.92 -23.77
N SER A 35 -5.97 0.29 -22.84
CA SER A 35 -7.19 -0.47 -23.16
C SER A 35 -8.46 0.37 -23.36
N ARG A 36 -8.47 1.67 -23.06
CA ARG A 36 -9.67 2.51 -23.20
C ARG A 36 -9.34 3.72 -24.07
N GLU A 37 -9.80 3.67 -25.31
CA GLU A 37 -9.66 4.72 -26.31
C GLU A 37 -10.03 6.10 -25.74
N GLY A 38 -9.11 7.06 -25.86
CA GLY A 38 -9.42 8.50 -25.85
C GLY A 38 -9.31 9.30 -24.54
N PHE A 39 -9.13 8.68 -23.36
CA PHE A 39 -9.08 9.44 -22.09
C PHE A 39 -7.71 9.38 -21.40
N GLY A 40 -7.03 10.53 -21.34
CA GLY A 40 -5.81 10.69 -20.54
C GLY A 40 -6.11 10.90 -19.06
N VAL A 41 -5.31 10.31 -18.18
CA VAL A 41 -5.40 10.56 -16.73
C VAL A 41 -4.74 11.90 -16.42
N GLY A 42 -5.53 12.89 -15.98
CA GLY A 42 -5.01 14.20 -15.59
C GLY A 42 -4.06 14.13 -14.38
N PRO A 43 -3.14 15.08 -14.21
CA PRO A 43 -2.13 15.05 -13.13
C PRO A 43 -2.76 15.04 -11.72
N GLY A 44 -3.90 15.71 -11.53
CA GLY A 44 -4.65 15.67 -10.28
C GLY A 44 -5.25 14.28 -9.98
N ALA A 45 -5.77 13.59 -10.99
CA ALA A 45 -6.29 12.23 -10.86
C ALA A 45 -5.18 11.23 -10.55
N VAL A 46 -4.00 11.36 -11.18
CA VAL A 46 -2.82 10.55 -10.86
C VAL A 46 -2.42 10.73 -9.39
N ALA A 47 -2.40 11.97 -8.90
CA ALA A 47 -2.03 12.26 -7.52
C ALA A 47 -3.02 11.64 -6.52
N ALA A 48 -4.32 11.78 -6.76
CA ALA A 48 -5.38 11.22 -5.93
C ALA A 48 -5.36 9.68 -5.92
N LEU A 49 -5.17 9.05 -7.09
CA LEU A 49 -5.04 7.60 -7.20
C LEU A 49 -3.83 7.10 -6.43
N ARG A 50 -2.69 7.79 -6.54
CA ARG A 50 -1.49 7.42 -5.79
C ARG A 50 -1.73 7.46 -4.29
N GLU A 51 -2.34 8.54 -3.81
CA GLU A 51 -2.64 8.73 -2.40
C GLU A 51 -3.60 7.66 -1.88
N GLY A 52 -4.66 7.34 -2.64
CA GLY A 52 -5.57 6.25 -2.31
C GLY A 52 -4.89 4.88 -2.27
N CYS A 53 -4.01 4.58 -3.24
CA CYS A 53 -3.24 3.35 -3.28
C CYS A 53 -2.28 3.23 -2.09
N GLU A 54 -1.56 4.30 -1.75
CA GLU A 54 -0.65 4.31 -0.60
C GLU A 54 -1.41 4.10 0.72
N ALA A 55 -2.53 4.79 0.91
CA ALA A 55 -3.39 4.60 2.07
C ALA A 55 -3.91 3.16 2.17
N HIS A 56 -4.35 2.58 1.05
CA HIS A 56 -4.84 1.20 1.02
C HIS A 56 -3.75 0.17 1.37
N LEU A 57 -2.54 0.34 0.81
CA LEU A 57 -1.42 -0.55 1.09
C LEU A 57 -0.95 -0.43 2.55
N LEU A 58 -0.93 0.78 3.13
CA LEU A 58 -0.61 0.98 4.53
C LEU A 58 -1.62 0.28 5.44
N ALA A 59 -2.92 0.46 5.19
CA ALA A 59 -3.96 -0.21 5.96
C ALA A 59 -3.88 -1.75 5.86
N LEU A 60 -3.55 -2.28 4.67
CA LEU A 60 -3.31 -3.72 4.50
C LEU A 60 -2.10 -4.20 5.31
N LEU A 61 -0.99 -3.47 5.28
CA LEU A 61 0.22 -3.83 6.01
C LEU A 61 0.01 -3.82 7.53
N GLU A 62 -0.81 -2.90 8.05
CA GLU A 62 -1.20 -2.88 9.46
C GLU A 62 -1.94 -4.16 9.85
N GLU A 63 -2.93 -4.58 9.05
CA GLU A 63 -3.67 -5.83 9.27
C GLU A 63 -2.77 -7.07 9.14
N TRP A 64 -1.86 -7.10 8.16
CA TRP A 64 -0.90 -8.21 8.03
C TRP A 64 0.04 -8.27 9.23
N GLY A 65 0.45 -7.11 9.74
CA GLY A 65 1.25 -6.99 10.96
C GLY A 65 0.52 -7.56 12.18
N LEU A 66 -0.77 -7.27 12.32
CA LEU A 66 -1.62 -7.84 13.38
C LEU A 66 -1.74 -9.36 13.26
N CYS A 67 -1.94 -9.89 12.05
CA CYS A 67 -1.98 -11.35 11.83
C CYS A 67 -0.63 -12.03 12.14
N ALA A 68 0.48 -11.40 11.77
CA ALA A 68 1.82 -11.90 12.09
C ALA A 68 2.06 -11.92 13.61
N LEU A 69 1.69 -10.85 14.31
CA LEU A 69 1.77 -10.75 15.77
C LEU A 69 0.86 -11.76 16.47
N HIS A 70 -0.36 -11.97 15.95
CA HIS A 70 -1.28 -12.98 16.46
C HIS A 70 -0.67 -14.39 16.40
N ALA A 71 0.07 -14.68 15.31
CA ALA A 71 0.84 -15.92 15.17
C ALA A 71 2.19 -15.92 15.92
N LYS A 72 2.41 -14.99 16.86
CA LYS A 72 3.66 -14.80 17.64
C LYS A 72 4.91 -14.60 16.79
N ARG A 73 4.78 -14.00 15.60
CA ARG A 73 5.89 -13.72 14.68
C ARG A 73 6.09 -12.21 14.55
N ALA A 74 7.36 -11.80 14.39
CA ALA A 74 7.72 -10.41 14.08
C ALA A 74 7.83 -10.13 12.58
N ALA A 75 7.88 -11.16 11.73
CA ALA A 75 8.00 -11.05 10.29
C ALA A 75 6.69 -11.43 9.59
N VAL A 76 6.25 -10.58 8.67
CA VAL A 76 5.07 -10.79 7.82
C VAL A 76 5.38 -11.81 6.72
N ARG A 77 4.42 -12.68 6.41
CA ARG A 77 4.51 -13.69 5.34
C ARG A 77 3.36 -13.55 4.35
N THR A 78 3.51 -14.17 3.19
CA THR A 78 2.45 -14.26 2.15
C THR A 78 1.18 -14.97 2.65
N ALA A 79 1.30 -15.87 3.63
CA ALA A 79 0.16 -16.50 4.29
C ALA A 79 -0.70 -15.49 5.08
N ASP A 80 -0.07 -14.48 5.72
CA ASP A 80 -0.77 -13.44 6.48
C ASP A 80 -1.60 -12.55 5.53
N LEU A 81 -1.05 -12.23 4.36
CA LEU A 81 -1.76 -11.52 3.28
C LEU A 81 -3.00 -12.30 2.80
N SER A 82 -2.85 -13.61 2.58
CA SER A 82 -3.95 -14.47 2.11
C SER A 82 -5.07 -14.54 3.14
N LEU A 83 -4.72 -14.65 4.43
CA LEU A 83 -5.67 -14.61 5.54
C LEU A 83 -6.42 -13.28 5.59
N VAL A 84 -5.71 -12.16 5.52
CA VAL A 84 -6.32 -10.83 5.57
C VAL A 84 -7.26 -10.60 4.39
N ARG A 85 -6.90 -11.03 3.18
CA ARG A 85 -7.80 -10.98 2.02
C ARG A 85 -9.08 -11.78 2.26
N CYS A 86 -8.96 -13.01 2.77
CA CYS A 86 -10.13 -13.84 3.11
C CYS A 86 -11.03 -13.18 4.16
N LEU A 87 -10.44 -12.58 5.19
CA LEU A 87 -11.18 -11.88 6.24
C LEU A 87 -11.89 -10.62 5.73
N ARG A 88 -11.25 -9.84 4.85
CA ARG A 88 -11.87 -8.65 4.24
C ARG A 88 -13.04 -9.00 3.33
N VAL A 89 -12.93 -10.06 2.52
CA VAL A 89 -14.02 -10.53 1.66
C VAL A 89 -15.21 -11.00 2.47
N ARG A 90 -14.99 -11.66 3.62
CA ARG A 90 -16.09 -12.09 4.51
C ARG A 90 -16.75 -10.95 5.29
N ARG A 91 -16.14 -9.76 5.35
CA ARG A 91 -16.66 -8.58 6.06
C ARG A 91 -17.45 -7.64 5.14
N GLY A 92 -17.33 -7.79 3.82
CA GLY A 92 -18.13 -7.07 2.83
C GLY A 92 -19.29 -7.92 2.34
#